data_AF-A0A967D2V3-F1
#
_entry.id   AF-A0A967D2V3-F1
#
_cell.length_a   1.000
_cell.length_b   1.000
_cell.length_c   1.000
_cell.angle_alpha   90.00
_cell.angle_beta   90.00
_cell.angle_gamma   90.00
#
_symmetry.space_group_name_H-M   'P 1'
#
loop_
_entity.id
_entity.type
_entity.pdbx_description
1 polymer ?
#
loop_
_entity_poly.entity_id
_entity_poly.type
_entity_poly.pdbx_seq_one_letter_code
_entity_poly.pdbx_strand_id
1 'polypeptide(L)'
;MTDINHQVRMERRDERRLVAPYRGGIAWRLLATFAAFTVAWVTILVAGFVGAIPLWLGGILSFVVATTFYMPMHEATHGNVWGDTMKGRWVEDLVGMLSAIPVGFSFKGHRISHMRHHA
;
A
#
# COMPACT_ATOMS: atom_id res chain seq x y z
N MET A 1 34.59 0.08 26.43
CA MET A 1 34.43 -0.82 25.26
C MET A 1 33.02 -0.62 24.77
N THR A 2 32.82 0.15 23.70
CA THR A 2 31.49 0.47 23.18
C THR A 2 30.90 -0.81 22.59
N ASP A 3 29.68 -1.18 23.00
CA ASP A 3 28.96 -2.33 22.47
C ASP A 3 28.85 -2.20 20.94
N ILE A 4 29.29 -3.21 20.19
CA ILE A 4 29.21 -3.25 18.72
C ILE A 4 27.77 -2.99 18.26
N ASN A 5 26.78 -3.46 19.02
CA ASN A 5 25.36 -3.20 18.73
C ASN A 5 24.99 -1.72 18.87
N HIS A 6 25.66 -0.97 19.75
CA HIS A 6 25.45 0.46 19.90
C HIS A 6 25.99 1.22 18.68
N GLN A 7 27.18 0.88 18.18
CA GLN A 7 27.74 1.52 16.98
C GLN A 7 26.88 1.29 15.74
N VAL A 8 26.48 0.04 15.48
CA VAL A 8 25.62 -0.29 14.33
C VAL A 8 24.24 0.39 14.40
N ARG A 9 23.72 0.64 15.61
CA ARG A 9 22.47 1.41 15.80
C ARG A 9 22.66 2.90 15.50
N MET A 10 23.83 3.46 15.82
CA MET A 10 24.16 4.86 15.53
C MET A 10 24.35 5.07 14.02
N GLU A 11 25.11 4.20 13.35
CA GLU A 11 25.30 4.26 11.89
C GLU A 11 23.96 4.20 11.14
N ARG A 12 23.06 3.29 11.52
CA ARG A 12 21.70 3.23 10.92
C ARG A 12 20.86 4.48 11.19
N ARG A 13 21.07 5.18 12.31
CA ARG A 13 20.39 6.46 12.58
C ARG A 13 20.94 7.57 11.70
N ASP A 14 22.25 7.61 11.53
CA ASP A 14 22.91 8.61 10.69
C ASP A 14 22.56 8.43 9.22
N GLU A 15 22.52 7.18 8.71
CA GLU A 15 22.00 6.86 7.38
C GLU A 15 20.55 7.34 7.21
N ARG A 16 19.65 7.02 8.16
CA ARG A 16 18.25 7.50 8.10
C ARG A 16 18.17 9.01 8.07
N ARG A 17 19.02 9.71 8.83
CA ARG A 17 19.07 11.18 8.87
C ARG A 17 19.57 11.78 7.56
N LEU A 18 20.56 11.15 6.92
CA LEU A 18 21.09 11.58 5.62
C LEU A 18 20.07 11.39 4.49
N VAL A 19 19.27 10.32 4.54
CA VAL A 19 18.30 9.97 3.49
C VAL A 19 16.93 10.64 3.71
N ALA A 20 16.63 11.12 4.92
CA ALA A 20 15.36 11.77 5.26
C ALA A 20 14.95 12.92 4.29
N PRO A 21 15.83 13.80 3.80
CA PRO A 21 15.45 14.83 2.83
C PRO A 21 14.98 14.27 1.48
N TYR A 22 15.40 13.06 1.13
CA TYR A 22 15.06 12.35 -0.11
C TYR A 22 13.92 11.36 0.08
N ARG A 23 13.45 11.18 1.32
CA ARG A 23 12.34 10.29 1.70
C ARG A 23 11.22 11.12 2.29
N GLY A 24 10.14 11.27 1.55
CA GLY A 24 8.93 11.90 2.07
C GLY A 24 8.11 12.64 1.04
N GLY A 25 6.96 13.12 1.49
CA GLY A 25 5.93 13.72 0.66
C GLY A 25 4.80 12.77 0.36
N ILE A 26 3.72 13.33 -0.17
CA ILE A 26 2.53 12.57 -0.54
C ILE A 26 2.82 11.85 -1.87
N ALA A 27 2.61 10.53 -1.91
CA ALA A 27 2.76 9.71 -3.08
C ALA A 27 1.60 9.93 -4.07
N TRP A 28 1.54 11.11 -4.71
CA TRP A 28 0.44 11.49 -5.59
C TRP A 28 0.20 10.51 -6.73
N ARG A 29 1.28 9.99 -7.33
CA ARG A 29 1.19 8.97 -8.38
C ARG A 29 0.51 7.70 -7.89
N LEU A 30 0.82 7.28 -6.66
CA LEU A 30 0.20 6.12 -6.02
C LEU A 30 -1.29 6.36 -5.78
N LEU A 31 -1.64 7.50 -5.18
CA LEU A 31 -3.04 7.87 -4.88
C LEU A 31 -3.87 8.00 -6.16
N ALA A 32 -3.33 8.61 -7.21
CA ALA A 32 -4.00 8.72 -8.51
C ALA A 32 -4.22 7.33 -9.14
N THR A 33 -3.21 6.46 -9.08
CA THR A 33 -3.30 5.08 -9.59
C THR A 33 -4.32 4.28 -8.80
N PHE A 34 -4.31 4.38 -7.47
CA PHE A 34 -5.29 3.75 -6.58
C PHE A 34 -6.72 4.22 -6.90
N ALA A 35 -6.93 5.52 -7.06
CA ALA A 35 -8.24 6.07 -7.42
C ALA A 35 -8.72 5.57 -8.79
N ALA A 36 -7.84 5.59 -9.80
CA ALA A 36 -8.18 5.12 -11.14
C ALA A 36 -8.58 3.64 -11.15
N PHE A 37 -7.82 2.77 -10.47
CA PHE A 37 -8.15 1.34 -10.38
C PHE A 37 -9.37 1.07 -9.50
N THR A 38 -9.64 1.91 -8.49
CA THR A 38 -10.90 1.86 -7.73
C THR A 38 -12.09 2.11 -8.63
N VAL A 39 -12.04 3.16 -9.45
CA VAL A 39 -13.11 3.45 -10.42
C VAL A 39 -13.26 2.31 -11.42
N ALA A 40 -12.17 1.79 -11.97
CA ALA A 40 -12.20 0.68 -12.92
C ALA A 40 -12.82 -0.58 -12.30
N TRP A 41 -12.40 -0.94 -11.09
CA TRP A 41 -12.88 -2.13 -10.39
C TRP A 41 -14.38 -2.05 -10.07
N VAL A 42 -14.83 -0.91 -9.53
CA VAL A 42 -16.26 -0.66 -9.27
C VAL A 42 -17.06 -0.69 -10.58
N THR A 43 -16.55 -0.12 -11.66
CA THR A 43 -17.20 -0.12 -12.96
C THR A 43 -17.40 -1.54 -13.49
N ILE A 44 -16.38 -2.41 -13.38
CA ILE A 44 -16.47 -3.82 -13.80
C ILE A 44 -17.53 -4.56 -12.98
N LEU A 45 -17.55 -4.35 -11.66
CA LEU A 45 -18.55 -4.98 -10.79
C LEU A 45 -19.97 -4.53 -11.18
N VAL A 46 -20.20 -3.23 -11.30
CA VAL A 46 -21.50 -2.68 -11.68
C VAL A 46 -21.93 -3.21 -13.05
N ALA A 47 -21.03 -3.20 -14.05
CA ALA A 47 -21.30 -3.71 -15.39
C ALA A 47 -21.71 -5.20 -15.36
N GLY A 48 -21.10 -6.02 -14.51
CA GLY A 48 -21.51 -7.40 -14.30
C GLY A 48 -22.89 -7.52 -13.65
N PHE A 49 -23.16 -6.73 -12.60
CA PHE A 49 -24.44 -6.77 -11.88
C PHE A 49 -25.64 -6.28 -12.69
N VAL A 50 -25.46 -5.29 -13.57
CA VAL A 50 -26.55 -4.80 -14.44
C VAL A 50 -26.70 -5.62 -15.74
N GLY A 51 -25.85 -6.64 -15.94
CA GLY A 51 -25.88 -7.48 -17.14
C GLY A 51 -25.29 -6.83 -18.39
N ALA A 52 -24.52 -5.74 -18.26
CA ALA A 52 -23.83 -5.09 -19.38
C ALA A 52 -22.67 -5.94 -19.92
N ILE A 53 -22.06 -6.78 -19.06
CA ILE A 53 -21.08 -7.80 -19.44
C ILE A 53 -21.45 -9.14 -18.81
N PRO A 54 -21.11 -10.29 -19.41
CA PRO A 54 -21.35 -11.59 -18.80
C PRO A 54 -20.50 -11.75 -17.53
N LEU A 55 -21.05 -12.41 -16.51
CA LEU A 55 -20.42 -12.53 -15.19
C LEU A 55 -19.05 -13.20 -15.22
N TRP A 56 -18.82 -14.18 -16.11
CA TRP A 56 -17.50 -14.81 -16.23
C TRP A 56 -16.42 -13.82 -16.67
N LEU A 57 -16.76 -12.90 -17.60
CA LEU A 57 -15.85 -11.86 -18.07
C LEU A 57 -15.63 -10.81 -16.99
N GLY A 58 -16.71 -10.40 -16.31
CA GLY A 58 -16.62 -9.51 -15.14
C GLY A 58 -15.72 -10.07 -14.05
N GLY A 59 -15.79 -11.38 -13.78
CA GLY A 59 -14.92 -12.07 -12.83
C GLY A 59 -13.44 -12.01 -13.22
N ILE A 60 -13.11 -12.33 -14.47
CA ILE A 60 -11.72 -12.27 -14.97
C ILE A 60 -11.16 -10.84 -14.92
N LEU A 61 -11.93 -9.86 -15.42
CA LEU A 61 -11.51 -8.46 -15.40
C LEU A 61 -11.34 -7.93 -13.98
N SER A 62 -12.28 -8.26 -13.08
CA SER A 62 -12.22 -7.89 -11.68
C SER A 62 -10.98 -8.48 -11.00
N PHE A 63 -10.65 -9.74 -11.27
CA PHE A 63 -9.44 -10.39 -10.75
C PHE A 63 -8.16 -9.68 -11.21
N VAL A 64 -8.03 -9.40 -12.52
CA VAL A 64 -6.86 -8.71 -13.06
C VAL A 64 -6.71 -7.33 -12.43
N VAL A 65 -7.79 -6.54 -12.36
CA VAL A 65 -7.74 -5.21 -11.74
C VAL A 65 -7.46 -5.30 -10.25
N ALA A 66 -8.01 -6.28 -9.55
CA ALA A 66 -7.78 -6.48 -8.11
C ALA A 66 -6.30 -6.68 -7.76
N THR A 67 -5.51 -7.33 -8.63
CA THR A 67 -4.06 -7.49 -8.39
C THR A 67 -3.32 -6.14 -8.28
N THR A 68 -3.81 -5.10 -8.96
CA THR A 68 -3.17 -3.78 -8.95
C THR A 68 -3.22 -3.09 -7.58
N PHE A 69 -4.19 -3.46 -6.73
CA PHE A 69 -4.34 -2.93 -5.37
C PHE A 69 -3.29 -3.45 -4.39
N TYR A 70 -2.56 -4.50 -4.75
CA TYR A 70 -1.46 -4.98 -3.91
C TYR A 70 -0.37 -3.91 -3.72
N MET A 71 -0.07 -3.13 -4.76
CA MET A 71 0.99 -2.12 -4.70
C MET A 71 0.64 -0.94 -3.76
N PRO A 72 -0.55 -0.31 -3.83
CA PRO A 72 -1.01 0.63 -2.81
C PRO A 72 -1.03 0.06 -1.39
N MET A 73 -1.44 -1.21 -1.21
CA MET A 73 -1.46 -1.86 0.09
C MET A 73 -0.04 -2.12 0.65
N HIS A 74 0.88 -2.51 -0.22
CA HIS A 74 2.29 -2.70 0.10
C HIS A 74 2.95 -1.37 0.51
N GLU A 75 2.68 -0.29 -0.22
CA GLU A 75 3.26 1.01 0.10
C GLU A 75 2.69 1.59 1.40
N ALA A 76 1.39 1.36 1.66
CA ALA A 76 0.74 1.67 2.93
C ALA A 76 1.34 0.88 4.13
N THR A 77 1.82 -0.34 3.88
CA THR A 77 2.49 -1.16 4.90
C THR A 77 3.78 -0.47 5.39
N HIS A 78 4.53 0.12 4.45
CA HIS A 78 5.75 0.87 4.71
C HIS A 78 5.52 2.30 5.23
N GLY A 79 4.29 2.81 5.17
CA GLY A 79 3.97 4.18 5.60
C GLY A 79 4.42 5.25 4.60
N ASN A 80 4.43 4.91 3.31
CA ASN A 80 4.98 5.75 2.25
C ASN A 80 3.90 6.46 1.41
N VAL A 81 2.61 6.38 1.77
CA VAL A 81 1.52 7.04 1.03
C VAL A 81 1.48 8.55 1.30
N TRP A 82 1.51 8.96 2.56
CA TRP A 82 1.48 10.35 3.03
C TRP A 82 2.85 10.85 3.48
N GLY A 83 3.83 9.94 3.61
CA GLY A 83 5.21 10.23 3.97
C GLY A 83 5.44 10.36 5.48
N ASP A 84 6.57 10.96 5.86
CA ASP A 84 7.19 10.83 7.20
C ASP A 84 6.48 11.64 8.32
N THR A 85 5.21 12.02 8.14
CA THR A 85 4.45 12.79 9.13
C THR A 85 3.44 11.92 9.88
N MET A 86 3.49 11.96 11.21
CA MET A 86 2.55 11.23 12.06
C MET A 86 1.08 11.62 11.82
N LYS A 87 0.83 12.84 11.32
CA LYS A 87 -0.52 13.34 10.97
C LYS A 87 -1.16 12.60 9.78
N GLY A 88 -0.35 11.96 8.94
CA GLY A 88 -0.78 11.24 7.73
C GLY A 88 -1.11 9.77 7.93
N ARG A 89 -0.85 9.19 9.11
CA ARG A 89 -0.91 7.73 9.29
C ARG A 89 -2.29 7.12 9.04
N TRP A 90 -3.36 7.89 9.26
CA TRP A 90 -4.71 7.43 8.96
C TRP A 90 -4.93 7.22 7.45
N VAL A 91 -4.19 7.93 6.59
CA VAL A 91 -4.27 7.77 5.13
C VAL A 91 -3.63 6.45 4.72
N GLU A 92 -2.50 6.08 5.33
CA GLU A 92 -1.88 4.76 5.15
C GLU A 92 -2.87 3.66 5.51
N ASP A 93 -3.47 3.76 6.70
CA ASP A 93 -4.43 2.76 7.18
C ASP A 93 -5.67 2.71 6.28
N LEU A 94 -6.18 3.85 5.82
CA LEU A 94 -7.32 3.90 4.90
C LEU A 94 -7.00 3.26 3.54
N VAL A 95 -5.91 3.68 2.89
CA VAL A 95 -5.52 3.14 1.58
C VAL A 95 -5.20 1.65 1.68
N GLY A 96 -4.50 1.24 2.74
CA GLY A 96 -4.20 -0.16 3.02
C GLY A 96 -5.46 -1.00 3.23
N MET A 97 -6.40 -0.53 4.06
CA MET A 97 -7.66 -1.23 4.33
C MET A 97 -8.58 -1.29 3.11
N LEU A 98 -8.69 -0.21 2.34
CA LEU A 98 -9.50 -0.21 1.11
C LEU A 98 -8.89 -1.13 0.04
N SER A 99 -7.57 -1.14 -0.08
CA SER A 99 -6.87 -2.01 -1.03
C SER A 99 -6.95 -3.49 -0.65
N ALA A 100 -7.08 -3.82 0.64
CA ALA A 100 -7.26 -5.18 1.11
C ALA A 100 -8.58 -5.83 0.64
N ILE A 101 -9.62 -5.04 0.35
CA ILE A 101 -10.93 -5.53 -0.08
C ILE A 101 -10.82 -6.29 -1.43
N PRO A 102 -10.37 -5.67 -2.53
CA PRO A 102 -10.23 -6.36 -3.80
C PRO A 102 -9.14 -7.44 -3.75
N VAL A 103 -8.07 -7.23 -2.99
CA VAL A 103 -6.96 -8.19 -2.88
C VAL A 103 -7.38 -9.46 -2.12
N GLY A 104 -8.34 -9.37 -1.20
CA GLY A 104 -8.93 -10.53 -0.54
C GLY A 104 -8.18 -11.03 0.70
N PHE A 105 -7.25 -10.25 1.29
CA PHE A 105 -6.62 -10.59 2.56
C PHE A 105 -6.35 -9.37 3.45
N SER A 106 -6.18 -9.62 4.75
CA SER A 106 -6.07 -8.56 5.77
C SER A 106 -4.82 -7.69 5.62
N PHE A 107 -5.03 -6.38 5.49
CA PHE A 107 -3.96 -5.38 5.56
C PHE A 107 -3.15 -5.47 6.85
N LYS A 108 -3.80 -5.60 8.02
CA LYS A 108 -3.09 -5.66 9.31
C LYS A 108 -2.22 -6.91 9.43
N GLY A 109 -2.76 -8.06 9.01
CA GLY A 109 -2.01 -9.32 9.00
C GLY A 109 -0.81 -9.24 8.06
N HIS A 110 -1.04 -8.73 6.85
CA HIS A 110 0.01 -8.50 5.86
C HIS A 110 1.09 -7.54 6.35
N ARG A 111 0.70 -6.41 6.96
CA ARG A 111 1.66 -5.44 7.49
C ARG A 111 2.60 -6.06 8.52
N ILE A 112 2.11 -6.92 9.40
CA ILE A 112 2.95 -7.60 10.39
C ILE A 112 3.90 -8.59 9.72
N SER A 113 3.40 -9.45 8.83
CA SER A 113 4.23 -10.47 8.18
C SER A 113 5.26 -9.85 7.22
N HIS A 114 4.87 -8.83 6.47
CA HIS A 114 5.72 -8.13 5.51
C HIS A 114 6.84 -7.35 6.19
N MET A 115 6.56 -6.65 7.29
CA MET A 115 7.60 -5.98 8.06
C MET A 115 8.57 -6.95 8.71
N ARG A 116 8.13 -8.17 9.07
CA ARG A 116 9.04 -9.25 9.52
C ARG A 116 9.91 -9.79 8.39
N HIS A 117 9.39 -9.85 7.18
CA HIS A 117 10.17 -10.30 6.01
C HIS A 117 11.31 -9.32 5.67
N HIS A 118 11.11 -8.02 5.86
CA HIS A 118 12.11 -6.97 5.63
C HIS A 118 12.98 -6.61 6.84
N ALA A 119 12.82 -7.30 7.98
CA ALA A 119 13.50 -6.99 9.24
C ALA A 119 14.95 -7.49 9.29
#